data_AF-A0A495ZHG2-F1
#
_entry.id   AF-A0A495ZHG2-F1
#
_cell.length_a   1.000
_cell.length_b   1.000
_cell.length_c   1.000
_cell.angle_alpha   90.00
_cell.angle_beta   90.00
_cell.angle_gamma   90.00
#
_symmetry.space_group_name_H-M   'P 1'
#
loop_
_entity.id
_entity.type
_entity.pdbx_description
1 polymer ?
#
loop_
_entity_poly.entity_id
_entity_poly.type
_entity_poly.pdbx_seq_one_letter_code
_entity_poly.pdbx_strand_id
1 'polypeptide(L)'
;MRVLLDENIDRFLKSLFASDMEVFTVREQGWTSMENGRLLRVAQHEFDVLVTMDKNLEHQQNLNVINMGIVVIRVADFHWYSRSCLDCHKKPCEI
;
A
#
# COMPACT_ATOMS: atom_id res chain seq x y z
N MET A 1 5.26 -6.28 15.21
CA MET A 1 4.11 -6.40 14.28
C MET A 1 4.67 -6.47 12.87
N ARG A 2 4.22 -7.43 12.06
CA ARG A 2 4.68 -7.65 10.68
C ARG A 2 3.68 -7.03 9.71
N VAL A 3 4.16 -6.08 8.91
CA VAL A 3 3.36 -5.34 7.93
C VAL A 3 3.81 -5.74 6.52
N LEU A 4 2.84 -6.09 5.68
CA LEU A 4 3.05 -6.34 4.26
C LEU A 4 2.55 -5.14 3.45
N LEU A 5 3.41 -4.59 2.60
CA LEU A 5 3.08 -3.58 1.61
C LEU A 5 2.83 -4.25 0.27
N ASP A 6 1.68 -3.95 -0.32
CA ASP A 6 1.29 -4.41 -1.63
C ASP A 6 2.20 -3.86 -2.75
N GLU A 7 2.17 -4.48 -3.93
CA GLU A 7 3.01 -4.09 -5.07
C GLU A 7 2.68 -2.70 -5.65
N ASN A 8 1.46 -2.23 -5.38
CA ASN A 8 1.02 -0.88 -5.75
C ASN A 8 1.57 0.19 -4.80
N ILE A 9 2.08 -0.18 -3.62
CA ILE A 9 2.66 0.74 -2.64
C ILE A 9 4.13 0.98 -2.95
N ASP A 10 4.56 2.25 -2.92
CA ASP A 10 5.98 2.58 -3.04
C ASP A 10 6.76 2.08 -1.81
N ARG A 11 7.86 1.34 -2.06
CA ARG A 11 8.78 0.84 -1.03
C ARG A 11 9.36 1.95 -0.14
N PHE A 12 9.40 3.21 -0.59
CA PHE A 12 9.84 4.33 0.24
C PHE A 12 8.94 4.55 1.47
N LEU A 13 7.68 4.14 1.41
CA LEU A 13 6.76 4.26 2.54
C LEU A 13 7.18 3.38 3.73
N LYS A 14 8.05 2.38 3.54
CA LYS A 14 8.61 1.56 4.63
C LYS A 14 9.26 2.41 5.72
N SER A 15 9.93 3.51 5.36
CA SER A 15 10.63 4.36 6.33
C SER A 15 9.71 5.22 7.21
N LEU A 16 8.42 5.28 6.88
CA LEU A 16 7.43 6.03 7.65
C LEU A 16 6.81 5.23 8.78
N PHE A 17 7.03 3.91 8.81
CA PHE A 17 6.54 3.05 9.88
C PHE A 17 7.40 3.20 11.15
N ALA A 18 6.78 2.93 12.30
CA ALA A 18 7.48 2.94 13.57
C ALA A 18 8.59 1.86 13.61
N SER A 19 9.65 2.13 14.37
CA SER A 19 10.87 1.29 14.39
C SER A 19 10.66 -0.11 14.99
N ASP A 20 9.56 -0.34 15.70
CA ASP A 20 9.13 -1.63 16.25
C ASP A 20 8.29 -2.48 15.27
N MET A 21 8.02 -1.96 14.08
CA MET A 21 7.31 -2.66 13.01
C MET A 21 8.27 -3.26 11.99
N GLU A 22 8.05 -4.52 11.64
CA GLU A 22 8.79 -5.19 10.58
C GLU A 22 8.02 -5.08 9.27
N VAL A 23 8.52 -4.25 8.35
CA VAL A 23 7.82 -3.94 7.10
C VAL A 23 8.47 -4.65 5.92
N PHE A 24 7.66 -5.39 5.17
CA PHE A 24 8.06 -6.12 3.97
C PHE A 24 7.19 -5.71 2.80
N THR A 25 7.70 -5.88 1.59
CA THR A 25 6.92 -5.69 0.35
C THR A 25 6.62 -7.05 -0.29
N VAL A 26 5.52 -7.14 -1.03
CA VAL A 26 5.19 -8.30 -1.88
C VAL A 26 6.36 -8.67 -2.80
N ARG A 27 7.10 -7.67 -3.31
CA ARG A 27 8.30 -7.88 -4.14
C ARG A 27 9.45 -8.52 -3.37
N GLU A 28 9.73 -8.10 -2.14
CA GLU A 28 10.77 -8.69 -1.29
C GLU A 28 10.46 -10.14 -0.92
N GLN A 29 9.17 -10.48 -0.81
CA GLN A 29 8.71 -11.86 -0.59
C GLN A 29 8.75 -12.73 -1.87
N GLY A 30 8.99 -12.12 -3.05
CA GLY A 30 8.94 -12.83 -4.33
C GLY A 30 7.52 -13.17 -4.77
N TRP A 31 6.51 -12.44 -4.30
CA TRP A 31 5.08 -12.74 -4.50
C TRP A 31 4.42 -11.90 -5.63
N THR A 32 5.21 -11.17 -6.43
CA THR A 32 4.75 -10.21 -7.47
C THR A 32 3.83 -10.79 -8.55
N SER A 33 3.69 -12.11 -8.66
CA SER A 33 2.81 -12.77 -9.64
C SER A 33 1.69 -13.59 -9.00
N MET A 34 1.48 -13.44 -7.68
CA MET A 34 0.44 -14.16 -6.96
C MET A 34 -0.92 -13.47 -7.14
N GLU A 35 -1.94 -14.26 -7.44
CA GLU A 35 -3.32 -13.76 -7.42
C GLU A 35 -3.71 -13.27 -6.02
N ASN A 36 -4.48 -12.17 -5.94
CA ASN A 36 -4.89 -11.53 -4.69
C ASN A 36 -5.43 -12.52 -3.64
N GLY A 37 -6.25 -13.48 -4.05
CA GLY A 37 -6.79 -14.47 -3.11
C GLY A 37 -5.75 -15.44 -2.55
N ARG A 38 -4.75 -15.80 -3.36
CA ARG A 38 -3.64 -16.63 -2.89
C ARG A 38 -2.70 -15.81 -2.02
N LEU A 39 -2.42 -14.56 -2.41
CA LEU A 39 -1.62 -13.61 -1.64
C LEU A 39 -2.17 -13.46 -0.22
N LEU A 40 -3.47 -13.17 -0.08
CA LEU A 40 -4.12 -12.99 1.21
C LEU A 40 -4.07 -14.25 2.08
N ARG A 41 -4.28 -15.44 1.48
CA ARG A 41 -4.22 -16.72 2.19
C ARG A 41 -2.82 -17.05 2.72
N VAL A 42 -1.77 -16.73 1.96
CA VAL A 42 -0.39 -16.95 2.42
C VAL A 42 -0.02 -15.88 3.45
N ALA A 43 -0.32 -14.63 3.15
CA ALA A 43 0.08 -13.51 3.97
C ALA A 43 -0.52 -13.60 5.39
N GLN A 44 -1.77 -14.05 5.57
CA GLN A 44 -2.42 -14.14 6.90
C GLN A 44 -1.74 -15.10 7.88
N HIS A 45 -0.84 -15.96 7.40
CA HIS A 45 -0.07 -16.86 8.26
C HIS A 45 1.23 -16.22 8.76
N GLU A 46 1.68 -15.13 8.14
CA GLU A 46 2.99 -14.53 8.41
C GLU A 46 2.94 -13.06 8.79
N PHE A 47 1.86 -12.36 8.44
CA PHE A 47 1.71 -10.92 8.60
C PHE A 47 0.48 -10.57 9.41
N ASP A 48 0.57 -9.49 10.18
CA ASP A 48 -0.52 -8.97 10.99
C ASP A 48 -1.39 -7.98 10.20
N VAL A 49 -0.78 -7.25 9.25
CA VAL A 49 -1.44 -6.21 8.46
C VAL A 49 -0.97 -6.23 7.00
N LEU A 50 -1.91 -6.11 6.06
CA LEU A 50 -1.67 -5.77 4.65
C LEU A 50 -2.04 -4.31 4.41
N VAL A 51 -1.14 -3.55 3.79
CA VAL A 51 -1.38 -2.18 3.32
C VAL A 51 -1.44 -2.19 1.81
N THR A 52 -2.53 -1.70 1.23
CA THR A 52 -2.77 -1.70 -0.22
C THR A 52 -3.48 -0.42 -0.67
N MET A 53 -3.33 -0.08 -1.95
CA MET A 53 -4.17 0.93 -2.63
C MET A 53 -5.23 0.30 -3.54
N ASP A 54 -5.30 -1.03 -3.61
CA ASP A 54 -6.30 -1.73 -4.41
C ASP A 54 -7.68 -1.67 -3.73
N LYS A 55 -8.59 -0.91 -4.35
CA LYS A 55 -9.97 -0.74 -3.90
C LYS A 55 -10.84 -1.96 -4.23
N ASN A 56 -10.40 -2.84 -5.11
CA ASN A 56 -11.20 -3.99 -5.52
C ASN A 56 -11.11 -5.16 -4.53
N LEU A 57 -10.17 -5.11 -3.59
CA LEU A 57 -9.95 -6.18 -2.62
C LEU A 57 -11.21 -6.45 -1.78
N GLU A 58 -11.95 -5.39 -1.40
CA GLU A 58 -13.20 -5.48 -0.63
C GLU A 58 -14.36 -6.10 -1.43
N HIS A 59 -14.32 -5.99 -2.76
CA HIS A 59 -15.38 -6.45 -3.65
C HIS A 59 -15.13 -7.86 -4.21
N GLN A 60 -13.87 -8.28 -4.31
CA GLN A 60 -13.47 -9.54 -4.93
C GLN A 60 -13.26 -10.69 -3.94
N GLN A 61 -13.06 -10.40 -2.66
CA GLN A 61 -12.67 -11.38 -1.64
C GLN A 61 -13.58 -11.26 -0.42
N ASN A 62 -13.92 -12.40 0.20
CA ASN A 62 -14.62 -12.37 1.49
C ASN A 62 -13.60 -12.05 2.60
N LEU A 63 -13.47 -10.77 2.95
CA LEU A 63 -12.49 -10.33 3.96
C LEU A 63 -12.78 -10.91 5.36
N ASN A 64 -14.01 -11.38 5.62
CA ASN A 64 -14.39 -11.96 6.91
C ASN A 64 -13.68 -13.28 7.23
N VAL A 65 -13.07 -13.95 6.24
CA VAL A 65 -12.34 -15.21 6.47
C VAL A 65 -10.83 -15.00 6.62
N ILE A 66 -10.36 -13.76 6.54
CA ILE A 66 -8.93 -13.43 6.59
C ILE A 66 -8.58 -13.04 8.03
N ASN A 67 -7.62 -13.76 8.62
CA ASN A 67 -7.13 -13.48 9.97
C ASN A 67 -5.97 -12.47 9.95
N MET A 68 -6.17 -11.33 9.30
CA MET A 68 -5.19 -10.25 9.15
C MET A 68 -5.92 -8.91 9.00
N GLY A 69 -5.36 -7.83 9.54
CA GLY A 69 -5.84 -6.48 9.25
C GLY A 69 -5.56 -6.06 7.81
N ILE A 70 -6.50 -5.35 7.18
CA ILE A 70 -6.31 -4.81 5.83
C ILE A 70 -6.52 -3.29 5.89
N VAL A 71 -5.50 -2.54 5.47
CA VAL A 71 -5.50 -1.08 5.41
C VAL A 71 -5.49 -0.65 3.95
N VAL A 72 -6.61 -0.07 3.51
CA VAL A 72 -6.73 0.48 2.16
C VAL A 72 -6.42 1.97 2.19
N ILE A 73 -5.32 2.38 1.56
CA ILE A 73 -4.96 3.79 1.41
C ILE A 73 -5.78 4.38 0.25
N ARG A 74 -6.62 5.37 0.54
CA ARG A 74 -7.34 6.13 -0.48
C ARG A 74 -6.68 7.48 -0.69
N VAL A 75 -6.15 7.69 -1.90
CA VAL A 75 -5.72 9.01 -2.37
C VAL A 75 -6.83 9.61 -3.21
N ALA A 76 -7.12 10.90 -3.01
CA ALA A 76 -8.21 11.61 -3.68
C ALA A 76 -8.02 11.71 -5.21
N ASP A 77 -6.78 11.61 -5.69
CA ASP A 77 -6.46 11.70 -7.11
C ASP A 77 -5.16 10.93 -7.41
N PHE A 78 -5.21 9.94 -8.30
CA PHE A 78 -4.03 9.19 -8.77
C PHE A 78 -3.55 9.69 -10.15
N HIS A 79 -3.87 10.93 -10.53
CA HIS A 79 -3.38 11.56 -11.75
C HIS A 79 -1.91 12.00 -11.62
N TRP A 80 -0.99 11.06 -11.72
CA TRP A 80 0.45 11.34 -11.68
C TRP A 80 1.11 11.69 -13.04
N TYR A 81 0.35 12.10 -14.07
CA TYR A 81 0.97 12.70 -15.27
C TYR A 81 0.05 13.54 -16.17
N SER A 82 -0.64 14.56 -15.66
CA SER A 82 -1.22 15.62 -16.54
C SER A 82 -1.34 17.02 -15.93
N ARG A 83 -0.59 17.31 -14.86
CA ARG A 83 -0.29 18.71 -14.52
C ARG A 83 1.20 18.93 -14.59
N SER A 84 1.63 19.31 -15.80
CA SER A 84 2.81 20.13 -15.97
C SER A 84 2.82 21.23 -14.91
N CYS A 85 3.97 21.43 -14.27
CA CYS A 85 4.54 22.67 -13.77
C CYS A 85 3.68 23.99 -13.74
N LEU A 86 2.44 24.01 -13.27
CA LEU A 86 1.60 25.22 -13.40
C LEU A 86 1.23 25.92 -12.09
N ASP A 87 1.49 25.35 -10.91
CA ASP A 87 1.11 26.00 -9.64
C ASP A 87 2.28 26.35 -8.70
N CYS A 88 3.48 26.59 -9.24
CA CYS A 88 4.63 27.09 -8.45
C CYS A 88 5.14 28.48 -8.87
N HIS A 89 4.32 29.30 -9.56
CA HIS A 89 4.77 30.62 -10.04
C HIS A 89 3.89 31.83 -9.67
N LYS A 90 2.99 31.74 -8.68
CA LYS A 90 2.12 32.89 -8.35
C LYS A 90 2.00 33.30 -6.88
N LYS A 91 3.00 33.08 -6.05
CA LYS A 91 3.21 33.94 -4.87
C LYS A 91 4.70 34.24 -4.68
N PRO A 92 5.14 35.51 -4.70
CA PRO A 92 6.46 35.83 -4.21
C PRO A 92 6.48 35.53 -2.70
N CYS A 93 7.46 34.73 -2.27
CA CYS A 93 7.81 34.68 -0.86
C CYS A 93 8.37 36.04 -0.47
N GLU A 94 7.59 36.83 0.27
CA GLU A 94 8.10 37.99 0.97
C GLU A 94 8.95 37.49 2.15
N ILE A 95 10.22 37.93 2.19
CA ILE A 95 11.10 37.90 3.36
C ILE A 95 11.08 39.29 3.96
#